data_AF-A0A7K8R8M8-F1
#
_entry.id   AF-A0A7K8R8M8-F1
#
_cell.length_a   1.000
_cell.length_b   1.000
_cell.length_c   1.000
_cell.angle_alpha   90.00
_cell.angle_beta   90.00
_cell.angle_gamma   90.00
#
_symmetry.space_group_name_H-M   'P 1'
#
loop_
_entity.id
_entity.type
_entity.pdbx_description
1 polymer ?
#
loop_
_entity_poly.entity_id
_entity_poly.type
_entity_poly.pdbx_seq_one_letter_code
_entity_poly.pdbx_strand_id
1 'polypeptide(L)'
;SVSWRKVEGCIQGTMSLLCHCLGKGENVALTLKDVGLLLIEGTKVQMKFYREFLEKLAGKENLEKVIFKVPRLLDVIVSPVVPVASLTFCGRVVLFP
;
A
#
# COMPACT_ATOMS: atom_id res chain seq x y z
N SER A 1 -11.91 -24.42 -2.78
CA SER A 1 -12.28 -23.42 -1.74
C SER A 1 -11.31 -23.52 -0.57
N VAL A 2 -10.95 -22.41 0.07
CA VAL A 2 -10.04 -22.37 1.24
C VAL A 2 -10.89 -22.47 2.53
N SER A 3 -10.45 -23.24 3.52
CA SER A 3 -11.18 -23.37 4.79
C SER A 3 -11.03 -22.12 5.66
N TRP A 4 -12.02 -21.84 6.51
CA TRP A 4 -11.97 -20.69 7.41
C TRP A 4 -10.74 -20.72 8.34
N ARG A 5 -10.42 -21.88 8.90
CA ARG A 5 -9.19 -22.07 9.70
C ARG A 5 -7.92 -21.72 8.94
N LYS A 6 -7.87 -22.04 7.64
CA LYS A 6 -6.71 -21.71 6.80
C LYS A 6 -6.65 -20.21 6.51
N VAL A 7 -7.78 -19.55 6.28
CA VAL A 7 -7.84 -18.09 6.14
C VAL A 7 -7.35 -17.40 7.41
N GLU A 8 -7.88 -17.80 8.56
CA GLU A 8 -7.50 -17.25 9.86
C GLU A 8 -6.00 -17.44 10.15
N GLY A 9 -5.48 -18.65 9.95
CA GLY A 9 -4.06 -18.94 10.13
C GLY A 9 -3.16 -18.11 9.20
N CYS A 10 -3.57 -17.88 7.95
CA CYS A 10 -2.86 -17.00 7.04
C CYS A 10 -2.85 -15.55 7.53
N ILE A 11 -3.99 -15.01 7.97
CA ILE A 11 -4.09 -13.65 8.49
C ILE A 11 -3.19 -13.50 9.74
N GLN A 12 -3.31 -14.42 10.69
CA GLN A 12 -2.51 -14.40 11.92
C GLN A 12 -1.01 -14.50 11.62
N GLY A 13 -0.61 -15.40 10.71
CA GLY A 13 0.79 -15.54 10.29
C GLY A 13 1.35 -14.28 9.66
N THR A 14 0.61 -13.68 8.71
CA THR A 14 0.99 -12.41 8.06
C THR A 14 1.12 -11.28 9.08
N MET A 15 0.14 -11.13 9.98
CA MET A 15 0.17 -10.10 11.01
C MET A 15 1.32 -10.30 12.00
N SER A 16 1.60 -11.54 12.41
CA SER A 16 2.73 -11.85 13.29
C SER A 16 4.06 -11.48 12.64
N LEU A 17 4.25 -11.81 11.36
CA LEU A 17 5.47 -11.46 10.63
C LEU A 17 5.61 -9.94 10.45
N LEU A 18 4.50 -9.25 10.14
CA LEU A 18 4.47 -7.80 10.04
C LEU A 18 4.90 -7.14 11.37
N CYS A 19 4.30 -7.57 12.48
CA CYS A 19 4.65 -7.07 13.81
C CYS A 19 6.12 -7.32 14.14
N HIS A 20 6.65 -8.49 13.77
CA HIS A 20 8.06 -8.82 13.98
C HIS A 20 9.00 -7.90 13.17
N CYS A 21 8.72 -7.67 11.89
CA CYS A 21 9.49 -6.76 11.04
C CYS A 21 9.48 -5.33 11.62
N LEU A 22 8.29 -4.83 11.99
CA LEU A 22 8.13 -3.51 12.59
C LEU A 22 8.88 -3.40 13.92
N GLY A 23 8.85 -4.43 14.77
CA GLY A 23 9.59 -4.48 16.03
C GLY A 23 11.12 -4.44 15.86
N LYS A 24 11.62 -4.83 14.68
CA LYS A 24 13.04 -4.71 14.31
C LYS A 24 13.39 -3.38 13.63
N GLY A 25 12.42 -2.52 13.39
CA GLY A 25 12.60 -1.28 12.62
C GLY A 25 12.82 -1.52 11.12
N GLU A 26 12.40 -2.67 10.60
CA GLU A 26 12.46 -2.95 9.17
C GLU A 26 11.41 -2.12 8.42
N ASN A 27 11.78 -1.58 7.26
CA ASN A 27 10.82 -0.96 6.37
C ASN A 27 9.94 -2.04 5.74
N VAL A 28 8.64 -1.80 5.70
CA VAL A 28 7.66 -2.76 5.16
C VAL A 28 6.75 -2.09 4.14
N ALA A 29 6.35 -2.84 3.12
CA ALA A 29 5.29 -2.42 2.21
C ALA A 29 4.27 -3.54 2.07
N LEU A 30 3.00 -3.21 2.31
CA LEU A 30 1.87 -4.11 2.11
C LEU A 30 1.20 -3.75 0.79
N THR A 31 1.10 -4.71 -0.11
CA THR A 31 0.43 -4.49 -1.39
C THR A 31 -1.04 -4.89 -1.26
N LEU A 32 -1.93 -3.91 -1.36
CA LEU A 32 -3.36 -4.17 -1.36
C LEU A 32 -3.81 -4.26 -2.82
N LYS A 33 -3.98 -5.49 -3.29
CA LYS A 33 -4.35 -5.76 -4.69
C LYS A 33 -5.54 -4.90 -5.12
N ASP A 34 -5.41 -4.27 -6.28
CA ASP A 34 -6.40 -3.37 -6.90
C ASP A 34 -6.75 -2.10 -6.09
N VAL A 35 -6.06 -1.84 -4.97
CA VAL A 35 -6.25 -0.68 -4.10
C VAL A 35 -5.02 0.23 -4.10
N GLY A 36 -3.85 -0.32 -3.80
CA GLY A 36 -2.62 0.44 -3.67
C GLY A 36 -1.59 -0.26 -2.78
N LEU A 37 -0.80 0.54 -2.05
CA LEU A 37 0.22 0.04 -1.13
C LEU A 37 0.30 0.88 0.14
N LEU A 38 0.46 0.21 1.27
CA LEU A 38 0.79 0.83 2.55
C LEU A 38 2.29 0.69 2.78
N LEU A 39 3.00 1.80 2.82
CA LEU A 39 4.43 1.87 3.03
C LEU A 39 4.72 2.37 4.45
N ILE A 40 5.53 1.63 5.20
CA ILE A 40 6.00 2.01 6.52
C ILE A 40 7.52 2.04 6.45
N GLU A 41 8.08 3.25 6.56
CA GLU A 41 9.52 3.48 6.50
C GLU A 41 9.98 4.37 7.66
N GLY A 42 10.87 3.83 8.49
CA GLY A 42 11.26 4.47 9.75
C GLY A 42 10.04 4.80 10.61
N THR A 43 9.79 6.08 10.86
CA THR A 43 8.64 6.56 11.64
C THR A 43 7.48 7.05 10.77
N LYS A 44 7.56 6.89 9.45
CA LYS A 44 6.55 7.36 8.49
C LYS A 44 5.67 6.23 8.04
N VAL A 45 4.37 6.47 8.01
CA VAL A 45 3.35 5.58 7.44
C VAL A 45 2.67 6.33 6.31
N GLN A 46 2.66 5.77 5.11
CA GLN A 46 2.09 6.37 3.92
C GLN A 46 1.24 5.38 3.15
N MET A 47 0.00 5.76 2.86
CA MET A 47 -0.82 5.04 1.89
C MET A 47 -0.63 5.67 0.51
N LYS A 48 -0.36 4.84 -0.50
CA LYS A 48 -0.42 5.23 -1.90
C LYS A 48 -1.49 4.42 -2.61
N PHE A 49 -2.25 5.06 -3.48
CA PHE A 49 -3.41 4.46 -4.15
C PHE A 49 -3.16 4.29 -5.65
N TYR A 50 -3.69 3.21 -6.21
CA TYR A 50 -3.80 3.10 -7.66
C TYR A 50 -4.84 4.07 -8.18
N ARG A 51 -4.54 4.72 -9.30
CA ARG A 51 -5.46 5.70 -9.91
C ARG A 51 -6.80 5.04 -10.23
N GLU A 52 -6.76 3.82 -10.76
CA GLU A 52 -7.92 3.03 -11.14
C GLU A 52 -8.84 2.74 -9.94
N PHE A 53 -8.27 2.55 -8.75
CA PHE A 53 -9.03 2.40 -7.52
C PHE A 53 -9.79 3.67 -7.15
N LEU A 54 -9.09 4.81 -7.18
CA LEU A 54 -9.70 6.11 -6.86
C LEU A 54 -10.76 6.51 -7.89
N GLU A 55 -10.54 6.23 -9.18
CA GLU A 55 -11.52 6.46 -10.23
C GLU A 55 -12.77 5.61 -10.03
N LYS A 56 -12.64 4.34 -9.62
CA LYS A 56 -13.78 3.48 -9.27
C LYS A 56 -14.55 3.97 -8.05
N LEU A 57 -13.88 4.55 -7.05
CA LEU A 57 -14.51 5.05 -5.83
C LEU A 57 -15.20 6.41 -6.01
N ALA A 58 -14.53 7.37 -6.63
CA ALA A 58 -14.96 8.76 -6.68
C ALA A 58 -15.55 9.17 -8.04
N GLY A 59 -15.30 8.38 -9.09
CA GLY A 59 -15.53 8.77 -10.48
C GLY A 59 -14.38 9.61 -11.04
N LYS A 60 -14.02 9.35 -12.30
CA LYS A 60 -12.89 10.00 -12.98
C LYS A 60 -12.95 11.53 -12.96
N GLU A 61 -14.09 12.12 -13.30
CA GLU A 61 -14.24 13.58 -13.35
C GLU A 61 -14.06 14.23 -11.98
N ASN A 62 -14.58 13.60 -10.93
CA ASN A 62 -14.44 14.11 -9.57
C ASN A 62 -12.99 14.01 -9.10
N LEU A 63 -12.32 12.88 -9.40
CA LEU A 63 -10.90 12.72 -9.10
C LEU A 63 -10.06 13.81 -9.79
N GLU A 64 -10.30 14.07 -11.08
CA GLU A 64 -9.60 15.10 -11.84
C GLU A 64 -9.85 16.51 -11.27
N LYS A 65 -11.10 16.84 -10.90
CA LYS A 65 -11.43 18.11 -10.23
C LYS A 65 -10.67 18.28 -8.91
N VAL A 66 -10.56 17.23 -8.11
CA VAL A 66 -9.86 17.30 -6.82
C VAL A 66 -8.36 17.38 -7.02
N ILE A 67 -7.77 16.62 -7.95
CA ILE A 67 -6.34 16.72 -8.30
C ILE A 67 -6.01 18.13 -8.80
N PHE A 68 -6.86 18.73 -9.63
CA PHE A 68 -6.68 20.11 -10.10
C PHE A 68 -6.66 21.13 -8.94
N LYS A 69 -7.58 20.97 -7.97
CA LYS A 69 -7.63 21.84 -6.78
C LYS A 69 -6.51 21.57 -5.78
N VAL A 70 -6.03 20.33 -5.70
CA VAL A 70 -5.03 19.87 -4.73
C VAL A 70 -3.97 19.03 -5.47
N PRO A 71 -3.01 19.67 -6.17
CA PRO A 71 -2.01 18.96 -6.97
C PRO A 71 -1.14 17.98 -6.16
N ARG A 72 -0.97 18.23 -4.85
CA ARG A 72 -0.25 17.34 -3.92
C ARG A 72 -0.84 15.93 -3.82
N LEU A 73 -2.08 15.72 -4.26
CA LEU A 73 -2.65 14.36 -4.33
C LEU A 73 -1.91 13.47 -5.33
N LEU A 74 -1.16 14.03 -6.28
CA LEU A 74 -0.34 13.23 -7.18
C LEU A 74 0.75 12.45 -6.43
N ASP A 75 1.21 12.94 -5.26
CA ASP A 75 2.25 12.28 -4.45
C ASP A 75 1.75 10.98 -3.79
N VAL A 76 0.42 10.84 -3.63
CA VAL A 76 -0.22 9.66 -3.06
C VAL A 76 -0.81 8.73 -4.14
N ILE A 77 -0.71 9.10 -5.41
CA ILE A 77 -1.17 8.28 -6.54
C ILE A 77 0.04 7.56 -7.13
N VAL A 78 -0.09 6.25 -7.34
CA VAL A 78 0.95 5.42 -7.93
C VAL A 78 0.38 4.59 -9.06
N SER A 79 1.25 4.28 -10.03
CA SER A 79 0.91 3.34 -11.09
C SER A 79 1.16 1.90 -10.60
N PRO A 80 0.28 0.93 -10.94
CA PRO A 80 0.43 -0.48 -10.54
C PRO A 80 1.71 -1.15 -11.06
N VAL A 81 2.33 -0.60 -12.11
CA VAL A 81 3.55 -1.17 -12.71
C VAL A 81 4.84 -0.64 -12.09
N VAL A 82 4.75 0.31 -11.15
CA VAL A 82 5.94 0.90 -10.51
C VAL A 82 6.52 -0.08 -9.49
N PRO A 83 7.82 -0.42 -9.56
CA PRO A 83 8.45 -1.29 -8.58
C PRO A 83 8.38 -0.66 -7.18
N VAL A 84 7.90 -1.40 -6.18
CA VAL A 84 7.75 -0.89 -4.80
C VAL A 84 9.07 -0.36 -4.24
N ALA A 85 10.20 -0.98 -4.57
CA ALA A 85 11.53 -0.52 -4.16
C ALA A 85 11.83 0.93 -4.63
N SER A 86 11.30 1.35 -5.78
CA SER A 86 11.48 2.72 -6.30
C SER A 86 10.64 3.77 -5.57
N LEU A 87 9.65 3.32 -4.79
CA LEU A 87 8.80 4.19 -3.98
C LEU A 87 9.36 4.43 -2.57
N THR A 88 10.42 3.72 -2.22
CA THR A 88 11.08 3.74 -0.91
C THR A 88 12.27 4.69 -0.95
N PHE A 89 12.55 5.40 0.15
CA PHE A 89 13.77 6.24 0.23
C PHE A 89 14.99 5.45 0.72
N CYS A 90 14.78 4.28 1.32
CA CYS A 90 15.84 3.47 1.92
C CYS A 90 16.33 2.31 1.03
N GLY A 91 15.63 2.01 -0.07
CA GLY A 91 16.00 0.97 -1.06
C GLY A 91 15.81 -0.49 -0.60
N ARG A 92 15.73 -0.74 0.71
CA ARG A 92 15.41 -2.05 1.31
C ARG A 92 14.05 -2.01 1.98
N VAL A 93 13.16 -2.90 1.55
CA VAL A 93 11.79 -3.03 2.05
C VAL A 93 11.36 -4.50 2.05
N VAL A 94 10.69 -4.94 3.10
CA VAL A 94 10.04 -6.26 3.16
C VAL A 94 8.66 -6.14 2.51
N LEU A 95 8.40 -6.95 1.49
CA LEU A 95 7.14 -6.94 0.76
C LEU A 95 6.17 -7.97 1.34
N PHE A 96 5.00 -7.50 1.73
CA PHE A 96 3.88 -8.33 2.16
C PHE A 96 2.83 -8.42 1.04
N PRO A 97 2.27 -9.61 0.81
CA PRO A 97 1.17 -9.82 -0.12
C PRO A 97 -0.17 -9.24 0.39
#